data_AF-A0A8J6JUA0-F1
#
_entry.id   AF-A0A8J6JUA0-F1
#
_cell.length_a   1.000
_cell.length_b   1.000
_cell.length_c   1.000
_cell.angle_alpha   90.00
_cell.angle_beta   90.00
_cell.angle_gamma   90.00
#
_symmetry.space_group_name_H-M   'P 1'
#
loop_
_entity.id
_entity.type
_entity.pdbx_description
1 polymer ?
#
loop_
_entity_poly.entity_id
_entity_poly.type
_entity_poly.pdbx_seq_one_letter_code
_entity_poly.pdbx_strand_id
1 'polypeptide(L)'
;MAAPAVLWRRLRGPGLLALLARLCDRNRDRRGRTPLFLLAPLIAPAAPPATTQRPPLGCVCPRGAHRFEWVGNLVPEFGISSSSVKILSSPAEFYQVMKDQVKTAKNRITMASLYLGTGVLEKELVDCIEEALHRTGQTDLQVSILLDYTRGSRGKKNSRTMLLPLLRRYPDRVRVSLFHTPNLRGLLRWLAPERFNETIGLQHMKIYLFDDNVILSGANLSDSYFTNRQDRYILLQGCSDMADFFNELVHAVGDVSLQLEPDDTIHIEEGMEHPYEGDKAKYCEAAKKRIMQVIETARHKQCELHSASFQSKETALSVEPPDTWVYPLIQMKPFGIQIDELVTETLLTEAERGDQLHLTTGYFNLTQSYMDLVLGTRANYNILLASPEVNGFFGAKGIAGAIPVAYVHIERQFYDEVCKQRQQQRVQLREYFRDHWTFHAKVRSVLPVLSLGQLNEAKLQYPEISIWG
;
A
#
# COMPACT_ATOMS: atom_id res chain seq x y z
N MET A 1 36.54 -14.43 25.46
CA MET A 1 36.76 -13.04 25.92
C MET A 1 35.41 -12.36 25.95
N ALA A 2 34.96 -11.98 27.15
CA ALA A 2 33.66 -11.40 27.42
C ALA A 2 33.81 -9.90 27.73
N ALA A 3 32.90 -9.09 27.22
CA ALA A 3 32.66 -7.69 27.57
C ALA A 3 31.19 -7.36 27.17
N PRO A 4 30.49 -6.44 27.85
CA PRO A 4 29.52 -6.88 28.86
C PRO A 4 28.10 -6.35 28.65
N ALA A 5 27.17 -7.06 29.31
CA ALA A 5 25.80 -6.67 29.57
C ALA A 5 25.74 -5.38 30.41
N VAL A 6 25.56 -4.22 29.76
CA VAL A 6 25.18 -2.98 30.44
C VAL A 6 24.21 -2.20 29.56
N LEU A 7 22.92 -2.54 29.62
CA LEU A 7 21.83 -1.55 29.44
C LEU A 7 20.46 -2.01 29.99
N TRP A 8 20.41 -2.89 30.99
CA TRP A 8 19.15 -3.36 31.60
C TRP A 8 18.78 -2.65 32.92
N ARG A 9 19.34 -1.46 33.18
CA ARG A 9 19.01 -0.69 34.40
C ARG A 9 18.90 0.79 34.13
N ARG A 10 17.79 1.24 33.54
CA ARG A 10 17.29 2.62 33.71
C ARG A 10 15.83 2.83 33.30
N LEU A 11 14.93 1.90 33.63
CA LEU A 11 13.49 2.13 33.65
C LEU A 11 12.86 1.41 34.86
N ARG A 12 13.12 1.94 36.07
CA ARG A 12 12.38 1.57 37.28
C ARG A 12 11.74 2.82 37.87
N GLY A 13 10.47 3.00 37.59
CA GLY A 13 9.55 3.85 38.34
C GLY A 13 8.20 3.12 38.46
N PRO A 14 7.96 2.32 39.50
CA PRO A 14 6.82 1.38 39.56
C PRO A 14 5.57 1.99 40.22
N GLY A 15 5.24 3.26 39.95
CA GLY A 15 4.15 3.95 40.64
C GLY A 15 2.94 4.27 39.75
N LEU A 16 3.18 4.87 38.58
CA LEU A 16 2.10 5.49 37.77
C LEU A 16 1.58 4.57 36.65
N LEU A 17 2.44 3.72 36.08
CA LEU A 17 2.10 2.80 34.98
C LEU A 17 1.29 1.58 35.46
N ALA A 18 1.53 1.09 36.68
CA ALA A 18 0.71 0.03 37.28
C ALA A 18 -0.70 0.51 37.66
N LEU A 19 -0.88 1.82 37.91
CA LEU A 19 -2.17 2.41 38.23
C LEU A 19 -3.06 2.51 36.98
N LEU A 20 -2.49 2.89 35.84
CA LEU A 20 -3.21 2.95 34.57
C LEU A 20 -3.58 1.55 34.02
N ALA A 21 -2.69 0.57 34.17
CA ALA A 21 -2.99 -0.82 33.81
C ALA A 21 -4.08 -1.45 34.71
N ARG A 22 -4.09 -1.14 36.03
CA ARG A 22 -5.13 -1.62 36.95
C ARG A 22 -6.48 -0.92 36.80
N LEU A 23 -6.51 0.30 36.24
CA LEU A 23 -7.76 1.00 35.96
C LEU A 23 -8.51 0.42 34.74
N CYS A 24 -7.79 -0.18 33.77
CA CYS A 24 -8.41 -0.96 32.70
C CYS A 24 -9.00 -2.29 33.19
N ASP A 25 -8.43 -2.90 34.24
CA ASP A 25 -8.86 -4.21 34.73
C ASP A 25 -10.01 -4.15 35.76
N ARG A 26 -10.27 -2.97 36.36
CA ARG A 26 -11.25 -2.81 37.46
C ARG A 26 -12.66 -2.39 37.06
N ASN A 27 -12.95 -2.20 35.77
CA ASN A 27 -14.28 -1.76 35.29
C ASN A 27 -15.14 -2.89 34.70
N ARG A 28 -14.85 -4.15 35.03
CA ARG A 28 -15.61 -5.30 34.53
C ARG A 28 -16.93 -5.58 35.27
N ASP A 29 -17.23 -4.87 36.35
CA ASP A 29 -18.48 -5.03 37.10
C ASP A 29 -19.05 -3.68 37.56
N ARG A 30 -19.91 -3.05 36.74
CA ARG A 30 -21.10 -2.28 37.16
C ARG A 30 -21.86 -1.74 35.95
N ARG A 31 -23.14 -2.11 35.85
CA ARG A 31 -24.12 -1.59 34.88
C ARG A 31 -24.37 -0.09 35.10
N GLY A 32 -24.37 0.72 34.04
CA GLY A 32 -24.94 2.08 34.06
C GLY A 32 -24.32 3.09 33.09
N ARG A 33 -24.90 3.17 31.88
CA ARG A 33 -24.98 4.26 30.86
C ARG A 33 -23.95 5.45 30.83
N THR A 34 -23.41 5.64 29.60
CA THR A 34 -22.76 6.81 28.92
C THR A 34 -21.24 7.02 29.07
N PRO A 35 -20.57 7.72 28.11
CA PRO A 35 -20.48 7.42 26.68
C PRO A 35 -18.99 7.29 26.25
N LEU A 36 -18.56 6.11 25.83
CA LEU A 36 -17.22 5.89 25.26
C LEU A 36 -17.37 4.98 24.03
N PHE A 37 -17.68 5.58 22.88
CA PHE A 37 -17.66 4.86 21.60
C PHE A 37 -16.23 4.89 21.04
N LEU A 38 -15.38 4.07 21.64
CA LEU A 38 -14.13 3.59 21.07
C LEU A 38 -14.14 2.07 21.26
N LEU A 39 -14.05 1.35 20.15
CA LEU A 39 -13.97 -0.12 20.03
C LEU A 39 -15.29 -0.86 20.31
N ALA A 40 -16.06 -1.08 19.25
CA ALA A 40 -17.03 -2.18 19.18
C ALA A 40 -16.81 -2.94 17.86
N PRO A 41 -16.52 -4.26 17.89
CA PRO A 41 -16.45 -5.07 16.68
C PRO A 41 -17.88 -5.46 16.27
N LEU A 42 -18.25 -5.13 15.03
CA LEU A 42 -19.48 -5.62 14.42
C LEU A 42 -19.22 -7.04 13.89
N ILE A 43 -19.87 -8.01 14.53
CA ILE A 43 -19.87 -9.43 14.16
C ILE A 43 -20.62 -9.59 12.83
N ALA A 44 -19.96 -10.06 11.79
CA ALA A 44 -20.58 -10.57 10.57
C ALA A 44 -20.40 -12.10 10.51
N PRO A 45 -21.41 -12.87 10.07
CA PRO A 45 -21.32 -14.33 10.01
C PRO A 45 -20.47 -14.79 8.83
N ALA A 46 -19.76 -15.91 9.02
CA ALA A 46 -18.89 -16.55 8.03
C ALA A 46 -19.66 -17.00 6.79
N ALA A 47 -19.10 -16.74 5.60
CA ALA A 47 -19.58 -17.28 4.33
C ALA A 47 -19.19 -18.77 4.18
N PRO A 48 -20.02 -19.60 3.51
CA PRO A 48 -19.72 -21.01 3.31
C PRO A 48 -18.57 -21.23 2.32
N PRO A 49 -17.81 -22.34 2.45
CA PRO A 49 -16.69 -22.64 1.57
C PRO A 49 -17.16 -22.95 0.15
N ALA A 50 -16.52 -22.33 -0.85
CA ALA A 50 -16.73 -22.64 -2.26
C ALA A 50 -16.01 -23.94 -2.62
N THR A 51 -16.73 -24.87 -3.26
CA THR A 51 -16.20 -26.16 -3.71
C THR A 51 -15.48 -26.00 -5.05
N THR A 52 -14.16 -26.20 -5.07
CA THR A 52 -13.34 -26.13 -6.29
C THR A 52 -13.42 -27.44 -7.08
N GLN A 53 -13.93 -27.40 -8.32
CA GLN A 53 -13.84 -28.52 -9.27
C GLN A 53 -12.55 -28.43 -10.08
N ARG A 54 -11.85 -29.56 -10.29
CA ARG A 54 -10.61 -29.65 -11.09
C ARG A 54 -10.90 -29.56 -12.59
N PRO A 55 -10.13 -28.79 -13.39
CA PRO A 55 -10.17 -28.85 -14.84
C PRO A 55 -9.27 -29.99 -15.38
N PRO A 56 -9.44 -30.39 -16.67
CA PRO A 56 -8.77 -31.55 -17.23
C PRO A 56 -7.29 -31.29 -17.56
N LEU A 57 -6.50 -32.36 -17.49
CA LEU A 57 -5.04 -32.39 -17.67
C LEU A 57 -4.62 -32.01 -19.10
N GLY A 58 -3.83 -30.93 -19.26
CA GLY A 58 -3.29 -30.58 -20.58
C GLY A 58 -2.41 -29.32 -20.74
N CYS A 59 -2.07 -28.54 -19.70
CA CYS A 59 -1.09 -27.45 -19.84
C CYS A 59 0.26 -27.84 -19.22
N VAL A 60 1.34 -27.80 -20.02
CA VAL A 60 2.70 -27.66 -19.50
C VAL A 60 2.89 -26.18 -19.13
N CYS A 61 2.27 -25.82 -18.02
CA CYS A 61 2.44 -24.55 -17.33
C CYS A 61 3.46 -24.81 -16.18
N PRO A 62 4.37 -23.87 -15.82
CA PRO A 62 5.30 -24.07 -14.70
C PRO A 62 4.52 -24.50 -13.46
N ARG A 63 4.99 -25.53 -12.74
CA ARG A 63 4.27 -26.27 -11.69
C ARG A 63 3.68 -25.46 -10.52
N GLY A 64 3.80 -24.12 -10.50
CA GLY A 64 3.23 -23.21 -9.51
C GLY A 64 2.12 -22.27 -10.01
N ALA A 65 1.96 -22.03 -11.32
CA ALA A 65 1.01 -21.04 -11.84
C ALA A 65 -0.46 -21.38 -11.48
N HIS A 66 -0.81 -22.67 -11.47
CA HIS A 66 -2.14 -23.14 -11.08
C HIS A 66 -2.50 -22.88 -9.61
N ARG A 67 -1.55 -22.56 -8.72
CA ARG A 67 -1.84 -22.31 -7.30
C ARG A 67 -2.59 -21.00 -7.10
N PHE A 68 -2.37 -20.01 -7.98
CA PHE A 68 -2.90 -18.65 -7.81
C PHE A 68 -3.90 -18.24 -8.89
N GLU A 69 -4.24 -19.15 -9.80
CA GLU A 69 -5.22 -18.92 -10.89
C GLU A 69 -6.58 -18.42 -10.36
N TRP A 70 -6.98 -18.84 -9.16
CA TRP A 70 -8.20 -18.38 -8.52
C TRP A 70 -8.20 -16.86 -8.22
N VAL A 71 -7.02 -16.24 -8.07
CA VAL A 71 -6.87 -14.79 -7.89
C VAL A 71 -7.26 -14.05 -9.17
N GLY A 72 -7.00 -14.63 -10.34
CA GLY A 72 -7.41 -14.11 -11.65
C GLY A 72 -8.94 -14.01 -11.82
N ASN A 73 -9.71 -14.71 -10.98
CA ASN A 73 -11.18 -14.52 -10.94
C ASN A 73 -11.60 -13.21 -10.26
N LEU A 74 -10.71 -12.58 -9.49
CA LEU A 74 -10.99 -11.38 -8.70
C LEU A 74 -10.36 -10.11 -9.29
N VAL A 75 -9.22 -10.25 -9.98
CA VAL A 75 -8.42 -9.14 -10.54
C VAL A 75 -7.86 -9.52 -11.91
N PRO A 76 -7.46 -8.56 -12.77
CA PRO A 76 -6.70 -8.88 -13.97
C PRO A 76 -5.40 -9.62 -13.64
N GLU A 77 -4.94 -10.49 -14.53
CA GLU A 77 -3.66 -11.19 -14.43
C GLU A 77 -2.75 -10.77 -15.58
N PHE A 78 -1.51 -10.40 -15.28
CA PHE A 78 -0.54 -9.97 -16.29
C PHE A 78 0.63 -10.93 -16.32
N GLY A 79 0.81 -11.63 -17.44
CA GLY A 79 2.01 -12.43 -17.70
C GLY A 79 3.15 -11.55 -18.19
N ILE A 80 4.30 -11.57 -17.52
CA ILE A 80 5.49 -10.80 -17.89
C ILE A 80 6.74 -11.69 -17.90
N SER A 81 7.82 -11.19 -18.49
CA SER A 81 9.15 -11.81 -18.37
C SER A 81 9.80 -11.41 -17.04
N SER A 82 10.44 -12.36 -16.37
CA SER A 82 11.24 -12.14 -15.16
C SER A 82 12.38 -11.14 -15.42
N SER A 83 12.88 -11.06 -16.66
CA SER A 83 13.87 -10.08 -17.08
C SER A 83 13.35 -8.63 -17.09
N SER A 84 12.02 -8.45 -17.16
CA SER A 84 11.36 -7.14 -17.02
C SER A 84 11.23 -6.69 -15.56
N VAL A 85 11.55 -7.55 -14.58
CA VAL A 85 11.43 -7.24 -13.15
C VAL A 85 12.81 -6.88 -12.59
N LYS A 86 12.96 -5.64 -12.13
CA LYS A 86 14.18 -5.16 -11.47
C LYS A 86 13.88 -4.70 -10.04
N ILE A 87 14.54 -5.33 -9.06
CA ILE A 87 14.47 -4.92 -7.65
C ILE A 87 15.52 -3.83 -7.41
N LEU A 88 15.10 -2.64 -6.98
CA LEU A 88 16.02 -1.57 -6.58
C LEU A 88 16.35 -1.72 -5.10
N SER A 89 17.63 -1.58 -4.78
CA SER A 89 18.21 -1.99 -3.50
C SER A 89 18.18 -0.89 -2.43
N SER A 90 18.14 0.38 -2.85
CA SER A 90 18.31 1.52 -1.93
C SER A 90 17.42 2.72 -2.28
N PRO A 91 17.11 3.59 -1.29
CA PRO A 91 16.43 4.88 -1.49
C PRO A 91 17.07 5.75 -2.57
N ALA A 92 18.41 5.80 -2.60
CA ALA A 92 19.17 6.60 -3.56
C ALA A 92 19.04 6.03 -4.99
N GLU A 93 19.10 4.71 -5.14
CA GLU A 93 18.85 4.05 -6.44
C GLU A 93 17.41 4.29 -6.92
N PHE A 94 16.43 4.16 -6.02
CA PHE A 94 15.02 4.47 -6.31
C PHE A 94 14.85 5.90 -6.82
N TYR A 95 15.41 6.87 -6.11
CA TYR A 95 15.33 8.27 -6.49
C TYR A 95 16.01 8.55 -7.85
N GLN A 96 17.19 7.97 -8.06
CA GLN A 96 17.92 8.16 -9.32
C GLN A 96 17.17 7.55 -10.50
N VAL A 97 16.70 6.31 -10.37
CA VAL A 97 15.90 5.63 -11.41
C VAL A 97 14.62 6.40 -11.70
N MET A 98 13.94 6.94 -10.68
CA MET A 98 12.75 7.77 -10.88
C MET A 98 13.05 9.01 -11.73
N LYS A 99 14.14 9.73 -11.44
CA LYS A 99 14.56 10.89 -12.24
C LYS A 99 14.91 10.48 -13.67
N ASP A 100 15.60 9.37 -13.85
CA ASP A 100 15.97 8.89 -15.19
C ASP A 100 14.73 8.54 -16.01
N GLN A 101 13.74 7.89 -15.40
CA GLN A 101 12.46 7.57 -16.04
C GLN A 101 11.66 8.82 -16.43
N VAL A 102 11.57 9.82 -15.53
CA VAL A 102 10.98 11.15 -15.86
C VAL A 102 11.69 11.76 -17.06
N LYS A 103 13.02 11.73 -17.06
CA LYS A 103 13.84 12.27 -18.15
C LYS A 103 13.72 11.49 -19.45
N THR A 104 13.25 10.25 -19.47
CA THR A 104 13.08 9.50 -20.72
C THR A 104 11.63 9.46 -21.20
N ALA A 105 10.67 9.78 -20.34
CA ALA A 105 9.24 9.73 -20.65
C ALA A 105 8.86 10.63 -21.84
N LYS A 106 7.96 10.11 -22.69
CA LYS A 106 7.51 10.77 -23.92
C LYS A 106 6.01 10.97 -24.02
N ASN A 107 5.21 10.09 -23.41
CA ASN A 107 3.75 10.06 -23.59
C ASN A 107 3.01 10.30 -22.27
N ARG A 108 3.44 9.65 -21.18
CA ARG A 108 2.74 9.76 -19.88
C ARG A 108 3.67 9.63 -18.68
N ILE A 109 3.42 10.47 -17.69
CA ILE A 109 3.95 10.36 -16.33
C ILE A 109 2.77 10.31 -15.38
N THR A 110 2.58 9.20 -14.67
CA THR A 110 1.49 9.03 -13.71
C THR A 110 2.05 8.68 -12.34
N MET A 111 1.78 9.51 -11.34
CA MET A 111 2.32 9.35 -9.99
C MET A 111 1.20 9.35 -8.95
N ALA A 112 1.04 8.23 -8.24
CA ALA A 112 0.21 8.15 -7.05
C ALA A 112 1.13 8.06 -5.82
N SER A 113 0.88 8.88 -4.79
CA SER A 113 1.64 8.87 -3.54
C SER A 113 0.81 9.48 -2.42
N LEU A 114 1.10 9.17 -1.16
CA LEU A 114 0.36 9.80 -0.04
C LEU A 114 0.56 11.33 -0.04
N TYR A 115 1.78 11.77 -0.27
CA TYR A 115 2.14 13.18 -0.40
C TYR A 115 3.43 13.33 -1.22
N LEU A 116 3.69 14.56 -1.64
CA LEU A 116 4.97 15.04 -2.16
C LEU A 116 5.57 16.02 -1.15
N GLY A 117 6.78 15.76 -0.68
CA GLY A 117 7.49 16.64 0.25
C GLY A 117 7.85 17.99 -0.38
N THR A 118 8.42 18.87 0.44
CA THR A 118 8.77 20.24 0.02
C THR A 118 10.24 20.58 0.20
N GLY A 119 11.08 19.54 0.34
CA GLY A 119 12.53 19.67 0.44
C GLY A 119 13.20 19.84 -0.92
N VAL A 120 14.53 19.77 -0.90
CA VAL A 120 15.38 20.03 -2.06
C VAL A 120 15.25 18.92 -3.10
N LEU A 121 15.24 17.65 -2.66
CA LEU A 121 15.14 16.49 -3.56
C LEU A 121 13.76 16.39 -4.22
N GLU A 122 12.70 16.71 -3.49
CA GLU A 122 11.35 16.75 -4.05
C GLU A 122 11.20 17.86 -5.08
N LYS A 123 11.81 19.03 -4.81
CA LYS A 123 11.87 20.12 -5.78
C LYS A 123 12.67 19.70 -7.02
N GLU A 124 13.82 19.07 -6.86
CA GLU A 124 14.63 18.58 -8.00
C GLU A 124 13.83 17.59 -8.87
N LEU A 125 13.03 16.70 -8.26
CA LEU A 125 12.13 15.81 -9.00
C LEU A 125 11.05 16.58 -9.78
N VAL A 126 10.43 17.60 -9.17
CA VAL A 126 9.45 18.48 -9.84
C VAL A 126 10.11 19.26 -10.97
N ASP A 127 11.32 19.78 -10.76
CA ASP A 127 12.11 20.47 -11.79
C ASP A 127 12.41 19.50 -12.96
N CYS A 128 12.73 18.22 -12.69
CA CYS A 128 12.89 17.20 -13.74
C CYS A 128 11.61 16.97 -14.57
N ILE A 129 10.44 16.99 -13.92
CA ILE A 129 9.14 16.87 -14.61
C ILE A 129 8.91 18.13 -15.48
N GLU A 130 9.23 19.31 -14.95
CA GLU A 130 9.13 20.56 -15.71
C GLU A 130 10.04 20.54 -16.96
N GLU A 131 11.28 20.08 -16.80
CA GLU A 131 12.24 19.93 -17.91
C GLU A 131 11.73 18.94 -18.96
N ALA A 132 11.15 17.81 -18.52
CA ALA A 132 10.57 16.83 -19.42
C ALA A 132 9.39 17.42 -20.22
N LEU A 133 8.47 18.12 -19.55
CA LEU A 133 7.34 18.84 -20.18
C LEU A 133 7.81 19.91 -21.16
N HIS A 134 8.86 20.66 -20.81
CA HIS A 134 9.42 21.70 -21.66
C HIS A 134 10.08 21.11 -22.90
N ARG A 135 10.95 20.09 -22.73
CA ARG A 135 11.68 19.44 -23.83
C ARG A 135 10.74 18.75 -24.82
N THR A 136 9.66 18.17 -24.32
CA THR A 136 8.64 17.53 -25.16
C THR A 136 7.84 18.56 -25.98
N GLY A 137 7.91 19.85 -25.65
CA GLY A 137 7.36 20.92 -26.48
C GLY A 137 5.87 20.72 -26.77
N GLN A 138 5.55 20.49 -28.06
CA GLN A 138 4.19 20.24 -28.57
C GLN A 138 3.76 18.75 -28.53
N THR A 139 4.61 17.82 -28.08
CA THR A 139 4.18 16.41 -27.95
C THR A 139 3.26 16.23 -26.75
N ASP A 140 2.32 15.29 -26.86
CA ASP A 140 1.26 14.97 -25.89
C ASP A 140 1.75 14.32 -24.58
N LEU A 141 2.94 14.65 -24.05
CA LEU A 141 3.33 14.15 -22.74
C LEU A 141 2.37 14.70 -21.68
N GLN A 142 1.56 13.80 -21.13
CA GLN A 142 0.58 14.05 -20.08
C GLN A 142 1.16 13.68 -18.71
N VAL A 143 0.91 14.53 -17.71
CA VAL A 143 1.37 14.33 -16.34
C VAL A 143 0.16 14.29 -15.41
N SER A 144 -0.03 13.16 -14.73
CA SER A 144 -1.12 12.98 -13.76
C SER A 144 -0.56 12.66 -12.38
N ILE A 145 -0.88 13.48 -11.38
CA ILE A 145 -0.39 13.32 -10.02
C ILE A 145 -1.57 13.17 -9.07
N LEU A 146 -1.69 12.00 -8.43
CA LEU A 146 -2.70 11.70 -7.42
C LEU A 146 -2.09 11.70 -6.02
N LEU A 147 -2.55 12.60 -5.16
CA LEU A 147 -2.13 12.72 -3.76
C LEU A 147 -3.30 12.63 -2.79
N ASP A 148 -3.04 12.46 -1.50
CA ASP A 148 -4.05 12.64 -0.47
C ASP A 148 -4.30 14.13 -0.18
N TYR A 149 -5.56 14.55 -0.12
CA TYR A 149 -5.93 15.94 0.09
C TYR A 149 -5.45 16.48 1.44
N THR A 150 -5.62 15.70 2.51
CA THR A 150 -5.29 16.17 3.87
C THR A 150 -3.78 16.26 4.04
N ARG A 151 -3.03 15.26 3.54
CA ARG A 151 -1.57 15.24 3.65
C ARG A 151 -0.91 16.18 2.66
N GLY A 152 -1.47 16.33 1.46
CA GLY A 152 -1.00 17.22 0.42
C GLY A 152 -1.27 18.71 0.67
N SER A 153 -2.23 19.05 1.53
CA SER A 153 -2.60 20.44 1.89
C SER A 153 -2.02 20.92 3.24
N ARG A 154 -1.17 20.12 3.89
CA ARG A 154 -0.76 20.40 5.28
C ARG A 154 0.25 21.55 5.38
N GLY A 155 -0.09 22.57 6.16
CA GLY A 155 0.78 23.73 6.38
C GLY A 155 0.85 24.69 5.19
N LYS A 156 1.58 25.80 5.34
CA LYS A 156 1.67 26.87 4.32
C LYS A 156 2.46 26.43 3.08
N LYS A 157 3.52 25.65 3.25
CA LYS A 157 4.29 25.03 2.18
C LYS A 157 4.00 23.53 2.20
N ASN A 158 3.40 23.04 1.13
CA ASN A 158 2.82 21.71 1.05
C ASN A 158 2.92 21.16 -0.38
N SER A 159 2.41 19.94 -0.62
CA SER A 159 2.48 19.31 -1.94
C SER A 159 1.77 20.11 -3.02
N ARG A 160 0.61 20.70 -2.72
CA ARG A 160 -0.16 21.53 -3.66
C ARG A 160 0.67 22.70 -4.14
N THR A 161 1.14 23.52 -3.19
CA THR A 161 1.96 24.70 -3.48
C THR A 161 3.25 24.40 -4.23
N MET A 162 3.85 23.21 -4.03
CA MET A 162 5.02 22.75 -4.80
C MET A 162 4.67 22.45 -6.27
N LEU A 163 3.44 22.01 -6.55
CA LEU A 163 2.97 21.61 -7.89
C LEU A 163 2.28 22.74 -8.67
N LEU A 164 1.81 23.81 -7.99
CA LEU A 164 1.18 24.96 -8.65
C LEU A 164 1.96 25.54 -9.84
N PRO A 165 3.31 25.65 -9.81
CA PRO A 165 4.06 26.15 -10.97
C PRO A 165 3.86 25.30 -12.24
N LEU A 166 3.79 23.97 -12.09
CA LEU A 166 3.53 23.07 -13.21
C LEU A 166 2.13 23.27 -13.77
N LEU A 167 1.11 23.33 -12.90
CA LEU A 167 -0.28 23.56 -13.30
C LEU A 167 -0.47 24.90 -14.04
N ARG A 168 0.19 25.96 -13.57
CA ARG A 168 0.11 27.29 -14.20
C ARG A 168 0.77 27.34 -15.57
N ARG A 169 1.88 26.63 -15.75
CA ARG A 169 2.66 26.66 -16.98
C ARG A 169 2.15 25.66 -18.03
N TYR A 170 1.54 24.56 -17.60
CA TYR A 170 1.08 23.46 -18.45
C TYR A 170 -0.34 22.98 -18.08
N PRO A 171 -1.36 23.87 -18.06
CA PRO A 171 -2.70 23.52 -17.59
C PRO A 171 -3.36 22.38 -18.36
N ASP A 172 -3.13 22.28 -19.67
CA ASP A 172 -3.72 21.24 -20.53
C ASP A 172 -2.97 19.89 -20.51
N ARG A 173 -1.84 19.84 -19.81
CA ARG A 173 -0.94 18.66 -19.80
C ARG A 173 -0.64 18.14 -18.39
N VAL A 174 -1.01 18.89 -17.36
CA VAL A 174 -0.75 18.54 -15.96
C VAL A 174 -2.07 18.50 -15.22
N ARG A 175 -2.40 17.34 -14.66
CA ARG A 175 -3.55 17.14 -13.78
C ARG A 175 -3.07 16.76 -12.39
N VAL A 176 -3.54 17.46 -11.37
CA VAL A 176 -3.27 17.11 -9.97
C VAL A 176 -4.59 16.82 -9.26
N SER A 177 -4.77 15.56 -8.87
CA SER A 177 -5.95 15.08 -8.17
C SER A 177 -5.63 14.82 -6.69
N LEU A 178 -6.54 15.19 -5.80
CA LEU A 178 -6.40 15.16 -4.35
C LEU A 178 -7.51 14.29 -3.75
N PHE A 179 -7.19 13.04 -3.47
CA PHE A 179 -8.14 12.09 -2.89
C PHE A 179 -8.53 12.49 -1.48
N HIS A 180 -9.83 12.41 -1.18
CA HIS A 180 -10.36 12.63 0.15
C HIS A 180 -11.26 11.46 0.56
N THR A 181 -11.03 10.92 1.75
CA THR A 181 -11.86 9.83 2.28
C THR A 181 -13.31 10.28 2.53
N PRO A 182 -14.32 9.46 2.20
CA PRO A 182 -15.71 9.80 2.49
C PRO A 182 -16.05 9.74 3.99
N ASN A 183 -15.14 9.23 4.83
CA ASN A 183 -15.38 9.09 6.27
C ASN A 183 -15.03 10.36 7.08
N LEU A 184 -14.18 11.24 6.54
CA LEU A 184 -13.75 12.46 7.23
C LEU A 184 -14.69 13.63 6.91
N ARG A 185 -15.87 13.66 7.53
CA ARG A 185 -16.94 14.65 7.24
C ARG A 185 -17.34 15.48 8.45
N GLY A 186 -17.94 16.65 8.20
CA GLY A 186 -18.59 17.49 9.21
C GLY A 186 -17.69 17.84 10.42
N LEU A 187 -18.25 17.73 11.62
CA LEU A 187 -17.54 18.04 12.88
C LEU A 187 -16.28 17.19 13.09
N LEU A 188 -16.24 15.96 12.57
CA LEU A 188 -15.07 15.08 12.68
C LEU A 188 -13.85 15.71 11.97
N ARG A 189 -14.05 16.33 10.80
CA ARG A 189 -13.00 17.08 10.10
C ARG A 189 -12.57 18.34 10.87
N TRP A 190 -13.51 19.02 11.53
CA TRP A 190 -13.22 20.26 12.26
C TRP A 190 -12.51 20.02 13.60
N LEU A 191 -12.87 18.95 14.30
CA LEU A 191 -12.36 18.62 15.64
C LEU A 191 -11.14 17.71 15.63
N ALA A 192 -10.94 16.89 14.59
CA ALA A 192 -9.81 15.99 14.54
C ALA A 192 -8.51 16.79 14.34
N PRO A 193 -7.55 16.70 15.28
CA PRO A 193 -6.25 17.32 15.09
C PRO A 193 -5.60 16.74 13.84
N GLU A 194 -4.84 17.53 13.09
CA GLU A 194 -4.25 17.12 11.81
C GLU A 194 -3.48 15.79 11.85
N ARG A 195 -2.97 15.39 13.02
CA ARG A 195 -2.25 14.11 13.24
C ARG A 195 -3.18 12.90 13.43
N PHE A 196 -4.42 13.10 13.87
CA PHE A 196 -5.41 12.02 14.05
C PHE A 196 -6.27 11.78 12.81
N ASN A 197 -6.31 12.73 11.87
CA ASN A 197 -6.82 12.50 10.51
C ASN A 197 -6.07 11.35 9.81
N GLU A 198 -4.83 11.08 10.23
CA GLU A 198 -3.99 10.00 9.70
C GLU A 198 -4.55 8.59 9.98
N THR A 199 -5.39 8.44 11.00
CA THR A 199 -6.08 7.17 11.34
C THR A 199 -7.42 7.03 10.60
N ILE A 200 -7.99 8.15 10.14
CA ILE A 200 -9.28 8.22 9.45
C ILE A 200 -9.01 8.37 7.95
N GLY A 201 -8.45 7.33 7.35
CA GLY A 201 -8.55 7.10 5.91
C GLY A 201 -7.75 7.94 4.96
N LEU A 202 -6.55 7.46 4.67
CA LEU A 202 -5.67 8.07 3.69
C LEU A 202 -5.52 7.19 2.46
N GLN A 203 -5.34 7.83 1.30
CA GLN A 203 -4.90 7.13 0.09
C GLN A 203 -3.46 6.61 0.29
N HIS A 204 -3.19 5.37 -0.09
CA HIS A 204 -1.89 4.73 0.15
C HIS A 204 -1.25 4.10 -1.08
N MET A 205 -1.87 4.22 -2.27
CA MET A 205 -1.25 3.78 -3.52
C MET A 205 0.04 4.55 -3.80
N LYS A 206 1.05 3.81 -4.28
CA LYS A 206 2.40 4.28 -4.57
C LYS A 206 2.85 3.67 -5.87
N ILE A 207 2.40 4.33 -6.93
CA ILE A 207 2.61 3.91 -8.31
C ILE A 207 3.32 5.07 -8.99
N TYR A 208 4.45 4.78 -9.61
CA TYR A 208 5.18 5.77 -10.40
C TYR A 208 5.39 5.19 -11.79
N LEU A 209 4.59 5.65 -12.73
CA LEU A 209 4.51 5.15 -14.09
C LEU A 209 5.11 6.17 -15.05
N PHE A 210 5.90 5.67 -15.99
CA PHE A 210 6.59 6.43 -17.01
C PHE A 210 6.48 5.66 -18.33
N ASP A 211 5.60 6.09 -19.21
CA ASP A 211 5.20 5.37 -20.43
C ASP A 211 4.78 3.91 -20.13
N ASP A 212 5.62 2.92 -20.43
CA ASP A 212 5.35 1.49 -20.21
C ASP A 212 6.15 0.89 -19.04
N ASN A 213 6.85 1.75 -18.28
CA ASN A 213 7.61 1.37 -17.10
C ASN A 213 6.83 1.74 -15.83
N VAL A 214 6.75 0.84 -14.87
CA VAL A 214 6.05 1.06 -13.61
C VAL A 214 6.99 0.77 -12.44
N ILE A 215 7.15 1.74 -11.53
CA ILE A 215 7.80 1.54 -10.25
C ILE A 215 6.74 1.44 -9.16
N LEU A 216 6.83 0.37 -8.37
CA LEU A 216 5.95 0.08 -7.25
C LEU A 216 6.76 0.03 -5.97
N SER A 217 6.27 0.73 -4.94
CA SER A 217 7.01 0.89 -3.70
C SER A 217 6.10 1.16 -2.49
N GLY A 218 6.61 0.95 -1.28
CA GLY A 218 6.00 1.50 -0.05
C GLY A 218 6.44 2.95 0.27
N ALA A 219 7.37 3.50 -0.52
CA ALA A 219 7.91 4.84 -0.34
C ALA A 219 6.94 5.94 -0.78
N ASN A 220 6.96 7.08 -0.08
CA ASN A 220 6.35 8.32 -0.56
C ASN A 220 7.43 9.18 -1.25
N LEU A 221 6.99 10.22 -1.96
CA LEU A 221 7.90 11.21 -2.55
C LEU A 221 8.39 12.18 -1.48
N SER A 222 9.44 11.81 -0.73
CA SER A 222 10.05 12.70 0.25
C SER A 222 11.52 12.40 0.53
N ASP A 223 12.25 13.39 1.03
CA ASP A 223 13.69 13.34 1.33
C ASP A 223 14.13 12.06 2.04
N SER A 224 13.45 11.67 3.13
CA SER A 224 13.80 10.45 3.86
C SER A 224 13.70 9.18 2.99
N TYR A 225 12.69 9.08 2.12
CA TYR A 225 12.51 7.96 1.19
C TYR A 225 13.45 8.00 -0.02
N PHE A 226 14.18 9.10 -0.21
CA PHE A 226 15.22 9.23 -1.22
C PHE A 226 16.63 9.03 -0.66
N THR A 227 16.79 9.03 0.67
CA THR A 227 18.10 9.02 1.33
C THR A 227 18.29 7.80 2.23
N ASN A 228 17.57 7.70 3.36
CA ASN A 228 17.89 6.77 4.45
C ASN A 228 16.66 6.09 5.09
N ARG A 229 15.52 6.05 4.41
CA ARG A 229 14.34 5.28 4.81
C ARG A 229 14.17 4.06 3.91
N GLN A 230 14.56 2.90 4.43
CA GLN A 230 14.49 1.65 3.69
C GLN A 230 13.04 1.25 3.44
N ASP A 231 12.71 1.11 2.16
CA ASP A 231 11.47 0.50 1.67
C ASP A 231 11.81 -0.56 0.60
N ARG A 232 10.80 -1.08 -0.09
CA ARG A 232 10.99 -1.93 -1.27
C ARG A 232 10.62 -1.17 -2.53
N TYR A 233 11.32 -1.46 -3.62
CA TYR A 233 11.16 -0.78 -4.89
C TYR A 233 11.27 -1.82 -6.01
N ILE A 234 10.22 -1.98 -6.79
CA ILE A 234 10.17 -2.92 -7.91
C ILE A 234 9.91 -2.10 -9.16
N LEU A 235 10.85 -2.12 -10.10
CA LEU A 235 10.70 -1.55 -11.43
C LEU A 235 10.27 -2.68 -12.37
N LEU A 236 9.15 -2.47 -13.05
CA LEU A 236 8.59 -3.35 -14.07
C LEU A 236 8.77 -2.63 -15.42
N GLN A 237 9.53 -3.21 -16.34
CA GLN A 237 9.97 -2.54 -17.57
C GLN A 237 9.29 -3.08 -18.82
N GLY A 238 8.80 -2.17 -19.67
CA GLY A 238 8.22 -2.50 -20.97
C GLY A 238 6.94 -3.34 -20.86
N CYS A 239 6.15 -3.12 -19.81
CA CYS A 239 4.93 -3.88 -19.54
C CYS A 239 3.70 -3.03 -19.88
N SER A 240 3.43 -2.79 -21.17
CA SER A 240 2.43 -1.83 -21.64
C SER A 240 1.02 -2.09 -21.10
N ASP A 241 0.50 -3.32 -21.18
CA ASP A 241 -0.86 -3.64 -20.71
C ASP A 241 -1.05 -3.41 -19.22
N MET A 242 -0.03 -3.71 -18.42
CA MET A 242 -0.04 -3.48 -16.98
C MET A 242 0.13 -1.99 -16.65
N ALA A 243 0.96 -1.28 -17.41
CA ALA A 243 1.08 0.17 -17.30
C ALA A 243 -0.25 0.86 -17.62
N ASP A 244 -0.93 0.46 -18.69
CA ASP A 244 -2.27 0.93 -19.05
C ASP A 244 -3.26 0.74 -17.90
N PHE A 245 -3.31 -0.46 -17.31
CA PHE A 245 -4.17 -0.74 -16.16
C PHE A 245 -3.88 0.17 -14.96
N PHE A 246 -2.61 0.33 -14.57
CA PHE A 246 -2.28 1.19 -13.43
C PHE A 246 -2.56 2.67 -13.73
N ASN A 247 -2.34 3.10 -14.97
CA ASN A 247 -2.69 4.44 -15.41
C ASN A 247 -4.20 4.67 -15.29
N GLU A 248 -5.02 3.80 -15.88
CA GLU A 248 -6.48 3.86 -15.82
C GLU A 248 -7.01 3.80 -14.38
N LEU A 249 -6.41 2.99 -13.51
CA LEU A 249 -6.77 2.90 -12.11
C LEU A 249 -6.49 4.20 -11.34
N VAL A 250 -5.30 4.79 -11.55
CA VAL A 250 -4.95 6.09 -10.94
C VAL A 250 -5.89 7.18 -11.46
N HIS A 251 -6.21 7.18 -12.76
CA HIS A 251 -7.19 8.11 -13.33
C HIS A 251 -8.60 7.89 -12.79
N ALA A 252 -9.07 6.66 -12.64
CA ALA A 252 -10.38 6.35 -12.06
C ALA A 252 -10.52 6.86 -10.62
N VAL A 253 -9.45 6.76 -9.81
CA VAL A 253 -9.41 7.36 -8.47
C VAL A 253 -9.28 8.89 -8.56
N GLY A 254 -8.52 9.40 -9.52
CA GLY A 254 -8.39 10.82 -9.81
C GLY A 254 -9.73 11.48 -10.18
N ASP A 255 -10.54 10.84 -11.02
CA ASP A 255 -11.84 11.34 -11.48
C ASP A 255 -12.84 11.57 -10.34
N VAL A 256 -12.73 10.78 -9.27
CA VAL A 256 -13.59 10.91 -8.07
C VAL A 256 -12.93 11.76 -6.98
N SER A 257 -11.75 12.31 -7.25
CA SER A 257 -10.99 13.13 -6.31
C SER A 257 -11.20 14.62 -6.59
N LEU A 258 -10.77 15.46 -5.65
CA LEU A 258 -10.76 16.91 -5.82
C LEU A 258 -9.66 17.28 -6.81
N GLN A 259 -9.94 18.08 -7.83
CA GLN A 259 -8.93 18.58 -8.76
C GLN A 259 -8.34 19.89 -8.24
N LEU A 260 -7.02 20.03 -8.31
CA LEU A 260 -6.30 21.24 -7.93
C LEU A 260 -6.14 22.17 -9.13
N GLU A 261 -6.59 23.41 -8.98
CA GLU A 261 -6.50 24.45 -10.01
C GLU A 261 -5.20 25.27 -9.92
N PRO A 262 -4.81 25.95 -11.02
CA PRO A 262 -3.62 26.82 -11.04
C PRO A 262 -3.64 27.96 -10.00
N ASP A 263 -4.82 28.38 -9.55
CA ASP A 263 -5.01 29.41 -8.53
C ASP A 263 -5.05 28.87 -7.08
N ASP A 264 -4.73 27.58 -6.89
CA ASP A 264 -4.82 26.85 -5.62
C ASP A 264 -6.25 26.65 -5.10
N THR A 265 -7.27 26.86 -5.94
CA THR A 265 -8.62 26.41 -5.63
C THR A 265 -8.78 24.92 -5.92
N ILE A 266 -9.87 24.33 -5.43
CA ILE A 266 -10.22 22.94 -5.67
C ILE A 266 -11.60 22.86 -6.27
N HIS A 267 -11.78 21.96 -7.24
CA HIS A 267 -13.08 21.67 -7.82
C HIS A 267 -13.31 20.16 -7.90
N ILE A 268 -14.53 19.77 -8.26
CA ILE A 268 -14.91 18.38 -8.52
C ILE A 268 -15.24 18.23 -10.00
N GLU A 269 -14.89 17.09 -10.58
CA GLU A 269 -15.24 16.76 -11.96
C GLU A 269 -16.75 16.83 -12.18
N GLU A 270 -17.17 17.23 -13.37
CA GLU A 270 -18.59 17.35 -13.71
C GLU A 270 -19.31 16.00 -13.54
N GLY A 271 -20.46 16.02 -12.86
CA GLY A 271 -21.24 14.81 -12.58
C GLY A 271 -20.76 13.98 -11.38
N MET A 272 -19.69 14.38 -10.70
CA MET A 272 -19.23 13.73 -9.47
C MET A 272 -19.81 14.38 -8.22
N GLU A 273 -19.95 13.59 -7.15
CA GLU A 273 -20.40 14.06 -5.85
C GLU A 273 -19.22 14.50 -4.99
N HIS A 274 -19.38 15.60 -4.26
CA HIS A 274 -18.29 16.13 -3.46
C HIS A 274 -17.92 15.17 -2.29
N PRO A 275 -16.64 14.76 -2.12
CA PRO A 275 -16.25 13.64 -1.26
C PRO A 275 -16.55 13.83 0.23
N TYR A 276 -16.69 15.09 0.68
CA TYR A 276 -17.03 15.40 2.07
C TYR A 276 -18.17 16.40 2.30
N GLU A 277 -18.76 16.95 1.22
CA GLU A 277 -19.87 17.91 1.29
C GLU A 277 -21.14 17.40 0.59
N GLY A 278 -21.00 16.56 -0.44
CA GLY A 278 -22.10 15.96 -1.18
C GLY A 278 -22.68 14.73 -0.47
N ASP A 279 -23.50 13.94 -1.17
CA ASP A 279 -24.07 12.73 -0.60
C ASP A 279 -23.01 11.61 -0.46
N LYS A 280 -22.89 11.02 0.74
CA LYS A 280 -21.88 9.98 1.01
C LYS A 280 -22.14 8.70 0.22
N ALA A 281 -23.39 8.26 0.18
CA ALA A 281 -23.74 6.99 -0.47
C ALA A 281 -23.55 7.10 -1.97
N LYS A 282 -24.03 8.19 -2.59
CA LYS A 282 -23.84 8.45 -4.02
C LYS A 282 -22.37 8.55 -4.41
N TYR A 283 -21.57 9.28 -3.62
CA TYR A 283 -20.12 9.35 -3.84
C TYR A 283 -19.46 7.98 -3.78
N CYS A 284 -19.74 7.19 -2.73
CA CYS A 284 -19.17 5.85 -2.57
C CYS A 284 -19.61 4.90 -3.69
N GLU A 285 -20.87 4.97 -4.14
CA GLU A 285 -21.39 4.16 -5.24
C GLU A 285 -20.75 4.54 -6.59
N ALA A 286 -20.67 5.85 -6.89
CA ALA A 286 -20.01 6.34 -8.10
C ALA A 286 -18.53 5.96 -8.13
N ALA A 287 -17.82 6.12 -7.01
CA ALA A 287 -16.42 5.73 -6.90
C ALA A 287 -16.22 4.23 -7.04
N LYS A 288 -17.02 3.40 -6.36
CA LYS A 288 -16.98 1.95 -6.51
C LYS A 288 -17.19 1.55 -7.96
N LYS A 289 -18.24 2.08 -8.60
CA LYS A 289 -18.57 1.77 -9.99
C LYS A 289 -17.43 2.11 -10.94
N ARG A 290 -16.86 3.32 -10.83
CA ARG A 290 -15.77 3.79 -11.70
C ARG A 290 -14.52 2.91 -11.56
N ILE A 291 -14.16 2.54 -10.34
CA ILE A 291 -12.95 1.76 -10.04
C ILE A 291 -13.13 0.29 -10.43
N MET A 292 -14.27 -0.32 -10.10
CA MET A 292 -14.57 -1.70 -10.48
C MET A 292 -14.67 -1.87 -11.99
N GLN A 293 -15.17 -0.85 -12.71
CA GLN A 293 -15.20 -0.87 -14.18
C GLN A 293 -13.79 -1.04 -14.77
N VAL A 294 -12.78 -0.33 -14.25
CA VAL A 294 -11.37 -0.50 -14.71
C VAL A 294 -10.87 -1.93 -14.47
N ILE A 295 -11.15 -2.48 -13.28
CA ILE A 295 -10.75 -3.85 -12.92
C ILE A 295 -11.42 -4.87 -13.86
N GLU A 296 -12.72 -4.75 -14.08
CA GLU A 296 -13.50 -5.65 -14.94
C GLU A 296 -13.06 -5.54 -16.40
N THR A 297 -12.90 -4.33 -16.93
CA THR A 297 -12.42 -4.10 -18.30
C THR A 297 -11.04 -4.71 -18.52
N ALA A 298 -10.09 -4.48 -17.60
CA ALA A 298 -8.76 -5.08 -17.68
C ALA A 298 -8.82 -6.61 -17.61
N ARG A 299 -9.66 -7.17 -16.73
CA ARG A 299 -9.83 -8.63 -16.62
C ARG A 299 -10.41 -9.23 -17.90
N HIS A 300 -11.41 -8.59 -18.50
CA HIS A 300 -11.97 -9.00 -19.80
C HIS A 300 -10.91 -8.97 -20.90
N LYS A 301 -10.12 -7.89 -20.99
CA LYS A 301 -9.01 -7.76 -21.96
C LYS A 301 -8.01 -8.91 -21.81
N GLN A 302 -7.61 -9.25 -20.58
CA GLN A 302 -6.67 -10.34 -20.32
C GLN A 302 -7.25 -11.73 -20.68
N CYS A 303 -8.53 -11.99 -20.38
CA CYS A 303 -9.20 -13.23 -20.80
C CYS A 303 -9.24 -13.38 -22.33
N GLU A 304 -9.47 -12.29 -23.07
CA GLU A 304 -9.47 -12.29 -24.53
C GLU A 304 -8.07 -12.56 -25.10
N LEU A 305 -7.04 -11.91 -24.56
CA LEU A 305 -5.64 -12.14 -24.95
C LEU A 305 -5.22 -13.59 -24.72
N HIS A 306 -5.57 -14.17 -23.58
CA HIS A 306 -5.32 -15.58 -23.29
C HIS A 306 -6.02 -16.48 -24.31
N SER A 307 -7.31 -16.25 -24.56
CA SER A 307 -8.11 -17.03 -25.52
C SER A 307 -7.59 -16.96 -26.96
N ALA A 308 -7.13 -15.77 -27.39
CA ALA A 308 -6.55 -15.56 -28.73
C ALA A 308 -5.19 -16.26 -28.89
N SER A 309 -4.35 -16.25 -27.86
CA SER A 309 -3.08 -16.99 -27.81
C SER A 309 -3.29 -18.51 -27.97
N PHE A 310 -4.36 -19.05 -27.41
CA PHE A 310 -4.71 -20.48 -27.58
C PHE A 310 -5.13 -20.83 -29.02
N GLN A 311 -5.78 -19.93 -29.74
CA GLN A 311 -6.27 -20.16 -31.11
C GLN A 311 -5.18 -19.97 -32.19
N SER A 312 -4.16 -19.17 -31.92
CA SER A 312 -3.13 -18.74 -32.89
C SER A 312 -1.85 -19.60 -32.90
N LYS A 313 -1.92 -20.83 -32.39
CA LYS A 313 -0.79 -21.79 -32.29
C LYS A 313 -0.05 -22.12 -33.61
N GLU A 314 -0.53 -21.68 -34.77
CA GLU A 314 0.15 -21.87 -36.06
C GLU A 314 1.12 -20.73 -36.46
N THR A 315 1.16 -19.58 -35.75
CA THR A 315 2.02 -18.43 -36.17
C THR A 315 3.00 -17.91 -35.10
N ALA A 316 3.04 -18.48 -33.89
CA ALA A 316 3.87 -17.98 -32.79
C ALA A 316 5.32 -18.49 -32.84
N LEU A 317 6.14 -17.93 -33.73
CA LEU A 317 7.58 -18.29 -33.86
C LEU A 317 8.55 -17.37 -33.08
N SER A 318 8.10 -16.52 -32.14
CA SER A 318 9.04 -15.60 -31.46
C SER A 318 8.70 -15.04 -30.08
N VAL A 319 7.55 -15.37 -29.47
CA VAL A 319 7.22 -14.87 -28.12
C VAL A 319 7.30 -16.01 -27.13
N GLU A 320 8.31 -15.98 -26.26
CA GLU A 320 8.39 -16.92 -25.14
C GLU A 320 7.19 -16.73 -24.21
N PRO A 321 6.62 -17.83 -23.67
CA PRO A 321 5.54 -17.74 -22.71
C PRO A 321 5.98 -16.96 -21.46
N PRO A 322 5.06 -16.26 -20.77
CA PRO A 322 5.39 -15.56 -19.54
C PRO A 322 5.90 -16.55 -18.48
N ASP A 323 6.96 -16.17 -17.77
CA ASP A 323 7.55 -16.94 -16.67
C ASP A 323 7.20 -16.34 -15.28
N THR A 324 6.59 -15.16 -15.28
CA THR A 324 6.22 -14.39 -14.09
C THR A 324 4.79 -13.88 -14.25
N TRP A 325 3.98 -13.99 -13.21
CA TRP A 325 2.60 -13.49 -13.21
C TRP A 325 2.46 -12.34 -12.25
N VAL A 326 1.57 -11.39 -12.55
CA VAL A 326 1.35 -10.22 -11.69
C VAL A 326 -0.15 -10.04 -11.48
N TYR A 327 -0.57 -10.12 -10.22
CA TYR A 327 -1.95 -9.90 -9.77
C TYR A 327 -2.04 -8.60 -8.96
N PRO A 328 -2.49 -7.47 -9.53
CA PRO A 328 -2.67 -6.24 -8.79
C PRO A 328 -3.96 -6.28 -7.96
N LEU A 329 -3.81 -6.41 -6.66
CA LEU A 329 -4.92 -6.36 -5.70
C LEU A 329 -5.21 -4.93 -5.27
N ILE A 330 -6.48 -4.69 -4.95
CA ILE A 330 -6.96 -3.37 -4.54
C ILE A 330 -7.79 -3.51 -3.26
N GLN A 331 -7.54 -2.62 -2.30
CA GLN A 331 -8.32 -2.47 -1.08
C GLN A 331 -8.90 -1.07 -1.00
N MET A 332 -10.21 -0.90 -0.84
CA MET A 332 -10.89 0.39 -0.59
C MET A 332 -12.19 0.19 0.21
N LYS A 333 -12.11 -0.11 1.52
CA LYS A 333 -13.32 -0.42 2.35
C LYS A 333 -14.43 0.64 2.32
N PRO A 334 -14.17 1.98 2.31
CA PRO A 334 -15.23 2.98 2.22
C PRO A 334 -16.06 2.85 0.95
N PHE A 335 -15.52 2.22 -0.09
CA PHE A 335 -16.22 1.91 -1.34
C PHE A 335 -16.68 0.45 -1.39
N GLY A 336 -16.47 -0.33 -0.33
CA GLY A 336 -16.82 -1.76 -0.28
C GLY A 336 -15.97 -2.63 -1.20
N ILE A 337 -14.72 -2.25 -1.46
CA ILE A 337 -13.74 -3.05 -2.22
C ILE A 337 -12.77 -3.66 -1.20
N GLN A 338 -12.72 -4.99 -1.11
CA GLN A 338 -11.95 -5.74 -0.10
C GLN A 338 -11.13 -6.89 -0.68
N ILE A 339 -10.69 -6.73 -1.94
CA ILE A 339 -10.07 -7.82 -2.70
C ILE A 339 -8.73 -8.22 -2.09
N ASP A 340 -7.91 -7.25 -1.68
CA ASP A 340 -6.62 -7.52 -1.03
C ASP A 340 -6.75 -8.32 0.27
N GLU A 341 -7.68 -7.91 1.13
CA GLU A 341 -7.97 -8.56 2.40
C GLU A 341 -8.39 -10.02 2.18
N LEU A 342 -9.36 -10.24 1.29
CA LEU A 342 -9.84 -11.57 0.92
C LEU A 342 -8.70 -12.46 0.41
N VAL A 343 -7.92 -11.97 -0.56
CA VAL A 343 -6.85 -12.78 -1.16
C VAL A 343 -5.77 -13.11 -0.13
N THR A 344 -5.41 -12.14 0.71
CA THR A 344 -4.41 -12.33 1.75
C THR A 344 -4.84 -13.34 2.79
N GLU A 345 -6.09 -13.25 3.26
CA GLU A 345 -6.64 -14.20 4.23
C GLU A 345 -6.64 -15.61 3.65
N THR A 346 -7.05 -15.79 2.39
CA THR A 346 -7.00 -17.09 1.71
C THR A 346 -5.56 -17.60 1.61
N LEU A 347 -4.60 -16.78 1.16
CA LEU A 347 -3.19 -17.19 1.04
C LEU A 347 -2.57 -17.58 2.38
N LEU A 348 -2.92 -16.88 3.46
CA LEU A 348 -2.45 -17.22 4.80
C LEU A 348 -3.13 -18.49 5.33
N THR A 349 -4.40 -18.72 4.99
CA THR A 349 -5.17 -19.89 5.43
C THR A 349 -4.76 -21.16 4.70
N GLU A 350 -4.51 -21.06 3.39
CA GLU A 350 -4.06 -22.16 2.52
C GLU A 350 -2.56 -22.47 2.65
N ALA A 351 -1.85 -21.77 3.54
CA ALA A 351 -0.43 -22.01 3.78
C ALA A 351 -0.23 -23.37 4.50
N GLU A 352 0.36 -24.32 3.79
CA GLU A 352 0.51 -25.70 4.24
C GLU A 352 1.87 -25.98 4.91
N ARG A 353 2.02 -27.20 5.45
CA ARG A 353 3.28 -27.63 6.04
C ARG A 353 4.38 -27.66 4.98
N GLY A 354 5.45 -26.92 5.23
CA GLY A 354 6.61 -26.84 4.32
C GLY A 354 6.67 -25.53 3.54
N ASP A 355 5.55 -24.80 3.42
CA ASP A 355 5.55 -23.46 2.85
C ASP A 355 6.45 -22.52 3.68
N GLN A 356 7.04 -21.53 3.02
CA GLN A 356 7.85 -20.47 3.63
C GLN A 356 7.21 -19.13 3.32
N LEU A 357 6.72 -18.46 4.36
CA LEU A 357 6.11 -17.15 4.31
C LEU A 357 7.06 -16.12 4.88
N HIS A 358 7.39 -15.10 4.10
CA HIS A 358 8.18 -13.97 4.56
C HIS A 358 7.28 -12.75 4.65
N LEU A 359 7.13 -12.22 5.86
CA LEU A 359 6.34 -11.03 6.13
C LEU A 359 7.29 -9.90 6.51
N THR A 360 7.02 -8.69 6.06
CA THR A 360 7.77 -7.49 6.44
C THR A 360 6.81 -6.41 6.86
N THR A 361 7.04 -5.81 8.02
CA THR A 361 6.22 -4.69 8.49
C THR A 361 7.06 -3.60 9.15
N GLY A 362 6.85 -2.35 8.74
CA GLY A 362 7.42 -1.18 9.42
C GLY A 362 6.92 -1.00 10.87
N TYR A 363 5.80 -1.62 11.23
CA TYR A 363 5.25 -1.64 12.60
C TYR A 363 4.60 -2.98 12.88
N PHE A 364 5.01 -3.68 13.94
CA PHE A 364 4.34 -4.92 14.31
C PHE A 364 2.94 -4.62 14.87
N ASN A 365 1.92 -4.71 14.01
CA ASN A 365 0.52 -4.41 14.35
C ASN A 365 -0.45 -5.36 13.64
N LEU A 366 -0.10 -6.66 13.61
CA LEU A 366 -1.00 -7.68 13.07
C LEU A 366 -2.31 -7.67 13.85
N THR A 367 -3.43 -7.81 13.14
CA THR A 367 -4.74 -7.99 13.77
C THR A 367 -4.76 -9.32 14.52
N GLN A 368 -5.66 -9.46 15.51
CA GLN A 368 -5.81 -10.73 16.23
C GLN A 368 -6.11 -11.88 15.26
N SER A 369 -6.96 -11.64 14.25
CA SER A 369 -7.28 -12.61 13.21
C SER A 369 -6.04 -13.08 12.44
N TYR A 370 -5.13 -12.17 12.06
CA TYR A 370 -3.89 -12.57 11.39
C TYR A 370 -2.92 -13.29 12.33
N MET A 371 -2.83 -12.88 13.60
CA MET A 371 -2.02 -13.60 14.58
C MET A 371 -2.52 -15.02 14.80
N ASP A 372 -3.85 -15.20 14.88
CA ASP A 372 -4.49 -16.51 15.03
C ASP A 372 -4.28 -17.38 13.79
N LEU A 373 -4.35 -16.81 12.58
CA LEU A 373 -4.02 -17.51 11.33
C LEU A 373 -2.56 -17.96 11.31
N VAL A 374 -1.62 -17.05 11.64
CA VAL A 374 -0.19 -17.38 11.69
C VAL A 374 0.04 -18.53 12.66
N LEU A 375 -0.56 -18.51 13.86
CA LEU A 375 -0.40 -19.54 14.88
C LEU A 375 -1.13 -20.85 14.56
N GLY A 376 -2.24 -20.79 13.83
CA GLY A 376 -3.09 -21.95 13.51
C GLY A 376 -2.63 -22.79 12.32
N THR A 377 -1.83 -22.22 11.41
CA THR A 377 -1.35 -22.93 10.21
C THR A 377 -0.11 -23.79 10.50
N ARG A 378 0.36 -24.56 9.51
CA ARG A 378 1.58 -25.39 9.63
C ARG A 378 2.77 -24.89 8.80
N ALA A 379 2.63 -23.74 8.16
CA ALA A 379 3.67 -23.14 7.31
C ALA A 379 4.77 -22.46 8.13
N ASN A 380 5.95 -22.22 7.58
CA ASN A 380 7.00 -21.49 8.30
C ASN A 380 6.88 -19.99 8.03
N TYR A 381 6.99 -19.17 9.07
CA TYR A 381 6.86 -17.71 8.99
C TYR A 381 8.17 -17.05 9.39
N ASN A 382 8.68 -16.17 8.53
CA ASN A 382 9.83 -15.32 8.77
C ASN A 382 9.35 -13.86 8.74
N ILE A 383 9.17 -13.28 9.92
CA ILE A 383 8.62 -11.94 10.09
C ILE A 383 9.77 -10.96 10.35
N LEU A 384 10.02 -10.06 9.40
CA LEU A 384 10.96 -8.95 9.55
C LEU A 384 10.22 -7.69 9.98
N LEU A 385 10.62 -7.10 11.10
CA LEU A 385 10.02 -5.89 11.67
C LEU A 385 11.08 -4.80 11.92
N ALA A 386 10.65 -3.54 12.00
CA ALA A 386 11.51 -2.43 12.38
C ALA A 386 11.94 -2.58 13.84
N SER A 387 13.24 -2.49 14.16
CA SER A 387 13.64 -2.29 15.55
C SER A 387 13.07 -0.96 16.08
N PRO A 388 12.93 -0.81 17.41
CA PRO A 388 12.42 0.43 18.00
C PRO A 388 13.20 1.67 17.57
N GLU A 389 14.52 1.56 17.42
CA GLU A 389 15.45 2.65 17.11
C GLU A 389 15.33 3.16 15.68
N VAL A 390 14.94 2.30 14.73
CA VAL A 390 14.75 2.67 13.31
C VAL A 390 13.30 3.02 13.00
N ASN A 391 12.47 3.16 14.03
CA ASN A 391 11.09 3.59 13.92
C ASN A 391 11.02 5.10 13.65
N GLY A 392 10.14 5.54 12.74
CA GLY A 392 9.98 6.97 12.43
C GLY A 392 9.52 7.85 13.60
N PHE A 393 9.00 7.24 14.67
CA PHE A 393 8.59 7.94 15.90
C PHE A 393 9.59 7.79 17.05
N PHE A 394 10.74 7.13 16.83
CA PHE A 394 11.76 6.98 17.86
C PHE A 394 12.28 8.35 18.32
N GLY A 395 12.28 8.58 19.64
CA GLY A 395 12.67 9.87 20.22
C GLY A 395 11.67 11.02 20.02
N ALA A 396 10.49 10.78 19.45
CA ALA A 396 9.46 11.80 19.31
C ALA A 396 8.96 12.28 20.69
N LYS A 397 8.67 13.59 20.81
CA LYS A 397 8.14 14.18 22.05
C LYS A 397 6.65 13.86 22.24
N GLY A 398 6.22 13.73 23.49
CA GLY A 398 4.81 13.51 23.84
C GLY A 398 4.32 12.09 23.54
N ILE A 399 3.01 11.95 23.30
CA ILE A 399 2.34 10.64 23.08
C ILE A 399 2.93 9.88 21.89
N ALA A 400 3.39 10.59 20.86
CA ALA A 400 4.01 9.96 19.69
C ALA A 400 5.27 9.14 20.04
N GLY A 401 6.03 9.55 21.06
CA GLY A 401 7.19 8.80 21.55
C GLY A 401 6.84 7.47 22.23
N ALA A 402 5.57 7.25 22.60
CA ALA A 402 5.09 5.99 23.16
C ALA A 402 4.72 4.97 22.07
N ILE A 403 4.60 5.38 20.80
CA ILE A 403 4.20 4.52 19.69
C ILE A 403 5.17 3.33 19.50
N PRO A 404 6.51 3.53 19.45
CA PRO A 404 7.43 2.39 19.34
C PRO A 404 7.29 1.40 20.50
N VAL A 405 7.10 1.92 21.73
CA VAL A 405 6.92 1.10 22.94
C VAL A 405 5.64 0.25 22.86
N ALA A 406 4.56 0.81 22.31
CA ALA A 406 3.32 0.06 22.12
C ALA A 406 3.50 -1.10 21.13
N TYR A 407 4.22 -0.90 20.02
CA TYR A 407 4.50 -1.98 19.07
C TYR A 407 5.38 -3.08 19.66
N VAL A 408 6.41 -2.72 20.43
CA VAL A 408 7.21 -3.70 21.18
C VAL A 408 6.34 -4.51 22.15
N HIS A 409 5.33 -3.88 22.75
CA HIS A 409 4.40 -4.59 23.62
C HIS A 409 3.55 -5.63 22.86
N ILE A 410 2.99 -5.24 21.71
CA ILE A 410 2.19 -6.14 20.85
C ILE A 410 3.06 -7.28 20.32
N GLU A 411 4.28 -6.95 19.86
CA GLU A 411 5.26 -7.93 19.41
C GLU A 411 5.58 -8.96 20.51
N ARG A 412 5.84 -8.48 21.72
CA ARG A 412 6.10 -9.35 22.87
C ARG A 412 4.92 -10.25 23.19
N GLN A 413 3.69 -9.72 23.18
CA GLN A 413 2.50 -10.52 23.42
C GLN A 413 2.37 -11.66 22.39
N PHE A 414 2.60 -11.35 21.11
CA PHE A 414 2.59 -12.36 20.05
C PHE A 414 3.71 -13.38 20.23
N TYR A 415 4.93 -12.95 20.52
CA TYR A 415 6.07 -13.85 20.72
C TYR A 415 5.90 -14.74 21.96
N ASP A 416 5.30 -14.23 23.04
CA ASP A 416 4.94 -15.02 24.21
C ASP A 416 3.95 -16.14 23.83
N GLU A 417 3.00 -15.86 22.94
CA GLU A 417 2.05 -16.86 22.44
C GLU A 417 2.72 -17.92 21.53
N VAL A 418 3.60 -17.49 20.62
CA VAL A 418 4.48 -18.40 19.85
C VAL A 418 5.25 -19.33 20.79
N CYS A 419 5.76 -18.80 21.91
CA CYS A 419 6.50 -19.58 22.89
C CYS A 419 5.62 -20.57 23.66
N LYS A 420 4.46 -20.14 24.14
CA LYS A 420 3.51 -21.01 24.87
C LYS A 420 3.07 -22.20 24.01
N GLN A 421 2.87 -21.97 22.71
CA GLN A 421 2.48 -23.01 21.76
C GLN A 421 3.67 -23.81 21.19
N ARG A 422 4.91 -23.52 21.63
CA ARG A 422 6.15 -24.19 21.20
C ARG A 422 6.40 -24.10 19.69
N GLN A 423 6.09 -22.95 19.10
CA GLN A 423 6.17 -22.74 17.64
C GLN A 423 7.39 -21.92 17.19
N GLN A 424 8.38 -21.69 18.07
CA GLN A 424 9.54 -20.83 17.79
C GLN A 424 10.40 -21.31 16.61
N GLN A 425 10.38 -22.61 16.29
CA GLN A 425 11.10 -23.16 15.14
C GLN A 425 10.45 -22.77 13.81
N ARG A 426 9.12 -22.58 13.83
CA ARG A 426 8.30 -22.31 12.66
C ARG A 426 8.09 -20.82 12.45
N VAL A 427 7.91 -20.06 13.52
CA VAL A 427 7.63 -18.62 13.49
C VAL A 427 8.84 -17.86 14.04
N GLN A 428 9.61 -17.26 13.13
CA GLN A 428 10.79 -16.48 13.44
C GLN A 428 10.48 -14.98 13.30
N LEU A 429 10.77 -14.21 14.36
CA LEU A 429 10.74 -12.75 14.33
C LEU A 429 12.19 -12.24 14.23
N ARG A 430 12.43 -11.26 13.36
CA ARG A 430 13.73 -10.60 13.18
C ARG A 430 13.54 -9.10 13.12
N GLU A 431 14.42 -8.37 13.78
CA GLU A 431 14.43 -6.92 13.75
C GLU A 431 15.44 -6.40 12.72
N TYR A 432 15.01 -5.45 11.89
CA TYR A 432 15.90 -4.66 11.06
C TYR A 432 16.46 -3.51 11.90
N PHE A 433 17.78 -3.40 11.92
CA PHE A 433 18.48 -2.25 12.47
C PHE A 433 19.58 -1.82 11.51
N ARG A 434 19.66 -0.51 11.27
CA ARG A 434 20.79 0.13 10.60
C ARG A 434 20.93 1.53 11.17
N ASP A 435 22.12 1.85 11.65
CA ASP A 435 22.37 3.12 12.31
C ASP A 435 22.08 4.30 11.37
N HIS A 436 21.40 5.32 11.91
CA HIS A 436 20.90 6.50 11.17
C HIS A 436 19.90 6.23 10.04
N TRP A 437 19.31 5.04 9.95
CA TRP A 437 18.27 4.70 8.98
C TRP A 437 16.92 4.49 9.64
N THR A 438 15.85 4.68 8.88
CA THR A 438 14.50 4.25 9.29
C THR A 438 14.01 3.10 8.40
N PHE A 439 13.11 2.27 8.93
CA PHE A 439 12.56 1.11 8.20
C PHE A 439 11.06 1.25 7.99
N HIS A 440 10.60 1.08 6.74
CA HIS A 440 9.17 1.17 6.41
C HIS A 440 8.74 0.17 5.32
N ALA A 441 9.56 -0.83 5.02
CA ALA A 441 9.16 -1.87 4.07
C ALA A 441 7.85 -2.56 4.50
N LYS A 442 6.96 -2.75 3.53
CA LYS A 442 5.71 -3.49 3.67
C LYS A 442 5.69 -4.63 2.67
N VAL A 443 5.77 -5.88 3.12
CA VAL A 443 5.66 -7.02 2.21
C VAL A 443 4.94 -8.21 2.82
N ARG A 444 4.14 -8.88 1.99
CA ARG A 444 3.72 -10.26 2.20
C ARG A 444 4.36 -11.11 1.10
N SER A 445 4.92 -12.26 1.43
CA SER A 445 5.41 -13.17 0.40
C SER A 445 5.23 -14.62 0.82
N VAL A 446 4.66 -15.44 -0.06
CA VAL A 446 4.63 -16.90 0.04
C VAL A 446 5.54 -17.36 -1.09
N LEU A 447 6.76 -17.83 -0.83
CA LEU A 447 7.71 -18.04 -1.92
C LEU A 447 7.10 -18.88 -3.08
N PRO A 448 7.26 -18.44 -4.34
CA PRO A 448 8.05 -17.29 -4.80
C PRO A 448 7.25 -15.98 -4.99
N VAL A 449 6.14 -15.79 -4.27
CA VAL A 449 5.20 -14.69 -4.49
C VAL A 449 5.57 -13.43 -3.72
N LEU A 450 5.67 -12.28 -4.40
CA LEU A 450 5.97 -10.97 -3.80
C LEU A 450 4.73 -10.07 -3.72
N SER A 451 4.42 -9.54 -2.53
CA SER A 451 3.32 -8.60 -2.32
C SER A 451 3.68 -7.38 -1.51
N LEU A 452 3.12 -6.21 -1.88
CA LEU A 452 3.32 -4.91 -1.24
C LEU A 452 2.06 -4.50 -0.46
N GLY A 453 2.00 -4.73 0.86
CA GLY A 453 0.86 -4.29 1.68
C GLY A 453 1.11 -4.40 3.19
N GLN A 454 0.40 -3.62 4.02
CA GLN A 454 0.51 -3.63 5.49
C GLN A 454 -0.68 -4.30 6.18
N LEU A 455 -0.43 -5.27 7.07
CA LEU A 455 -1.44 -5.94 7.90
C LEU A 455 -1.81 -5.08 9.12
N ASN A 456 -2.52 -3.96 8.94
CA ASN A 456 -2.99 -3.09 10.03
C ASN A 456 -4.47 -2.73 9.84
N GLU A 457 -5.30 -2.82 10.90
CA GLU A 457 -6.74 -2.46 10.86
C GLU A 457 -7.02 -1.06 10.31
N ALA A 458 -6.16 -0.08 10.63
CA ALA A 458 -6.30 1.29 10.14
C ALA A 458 -5.96 1.43 8.64
N LYS A 459 -5.43 0.41 7.97
CA LYS A 459 -5.02 0.45 6.54
C LYS A 459 -5.77 -0.53 5.66
N LEU A 460 -6.23 -1.64 6.22
CA LEU A 460 -7.25 -2.50 5.60
C LEU A 460 -8.48 -1.69 5.20
N GLN A 461 -8.69 -0.52 5.78
CA GLN A 461 -9.78 0.36 5.46
C GLN A 461 -9.62 1.22 4.20
N TYR A 462 -8.51 1.27 3.44
CA TYR A 462 -8.31 2.38 2.45
C TYR A 462 -7.56 1.99 1.17
N PRO A 463 -7.59 2.82 0.08
CA PRO A 463 -6.88 2.61 -1.18
C PRO A 463 -5.43 2.14 -1.04
N GLU A 464 -5.24 0.83 -1.09
CA GLU A 464 -3.95 0.15 -1.10
C GLU A 464 -3.92 -0.78 -2.31
N ILE A 465 -2.77 -0.83 -2.98
CA ILE A 465 -2.51 -1.76 -4.05
C ILE A 465 -1.40 -2.68 -3.60
N SER A 466 -1.68 -3.98 -3.68
CA SER A 466 -0.69 -5.00 -3.40
C SER A 466 -0.57 -5.89 -4.61
N ILE A 467 0.63 -6.08 -5.12
CA ILE A 467 0.87 -7.11 -6.14
C ILE A 467 0.94 -8.48 -5.47
N TRP A 468 0.61 -9.57 -6.15
CA TRP A 468 1.15 -10.89 -5.83
C TRP A 468 1.80 -11.42 -7.12
N GLY A 469 3.05 -11.88 -7.02
CA GLY A 469 3.92 -12.26 -8.14
C GLY A 469 4.15 -13.76 -8.34
#